data_AF-A0A6A9QI92-F1
#
_entry.id   AF-A0A6A9QI92-F1
#
_cell.length_a   1.000
_cell.length_b   1.000
_cell.length_c   1.000
_cell.angle_alpha   90.00
_cell.angle_beta   90.00
_cell.angle_gamma   90.00
#
_symmetry.space_group_name_H-M   'P 1'
#
loop_
_entity.id
_entity.type
_entity.pdbx_description
1 polymer ?
#
loop_
_entity_poly.entity_id
_entity_poly.type
_entity_poly.pdbx_seq_one_letter_code
_entity_poly.pdbx_strand_id
1 'polypeptide(L)' 'MEQVKKVGDGVYEVEMNETLTISFKLEEEFLKQVDEAVKSLGYANRSELIRDAILEYISYLEGKKNGNS' A
#
# COMPACT_ATOMS: atom_id res chain seq x y z
N MET A 1 -0.87 18.78 0.08
CA MET A 1 -0.68 19.92 1.01
C MET A 1 0.19 19.40 2.12
N GLU A 2 1.39 19.93 2.27
CA GLU A 2 2.32 19.52 3.33
C GLU A 2 1.76 20.07 4.66
N GLN A 3 1.50 19.18 5.63
CA GLN A 3 1.13 19.61 6.98
C GLN A 3 2.41 19.89 7.75
N VAL A 4 2.61 21.16 8.12
CA VAL A 4 3.72 21.59 8.97
C VAL A 4 3.19 21.84 10.37
N LYS A 5 3.67 21.07 11.35
CA LYS A 5 3.30 21.20 12.76
C LYS A 5 4.51 21.62 13.58
N LYS A 6 4.39 22.72 14.33
CA LYS A 6 5.43 23.10 15.30
C LYS A 6 5.37 22.14 16.50
N VAL A 7 6.49 21.47 16.79
CA VAL A 7 6.60 20.49 17.89
C VAL A 7 7.59 20.91 18.98
N GLY A 8 8.31 22.01 18.78
CA GLY A 8 9.23 22.58 19.78
C GLY A 8 9.76 23.94 19.37
N ASP A 9 10.62 24.53 20.21
CA ASP A 9 11.30 25.77 19.83
C ASP A 9 12.37 25.46 18.77
N GLY A 10 12.20 26.03 17.58
CA GLY A 10 13.01 25.69 16.41
C GLY A 10 12.75 24.31 15.79
N VAL A 11 11.75 23.54 16.24
CA VAL A 11 11.48 22.18 15.74
C VAL A 11 10.10 22.08 15.09
N TYR A 12 10.07 21.59 13.86
CA TYR A 12 8.89 21.43 13.03
C TYR A 12 8.81 19.99 12.51
N GLU A 13 7.63 19.41 12.54
CA GLU A 13 7.28 18.15 11.93
C GLU A 13 6.63 18.43 10.58
N VAL A 14 7.09 17.75 9.53
CA VAL A 14 6.58 17.90 8.16
C VAL A 14 6.10 16.53 7.70
N GLU A 15 4.80 16.40 7.45
CA GLU A 15 4.26 15.22 6.78
C GLU A 15 4.48 15.32 5.28
N MET A 16 5.50 14.60 4.80
CA MET A 16 5.78 14.45 3.37
C MET A 16 4.99 13.25 2.83
N ASN A 17 3.79 13.51 2.30
CA ASN A 17 2.97 12.51 1.63
C ASN A 17 3.47 12.29 0.18
N GLU A 18 4.69 11.79 0.04
CA GLU A 18 5.27 11.51 -1.27
C GLU A 18 4.79 10.16 -1.81
N THR A 19 4.48 10.13 -3.12
CA THR A 19 4.19 8.87 -3.82
C THR A 19 5.51 8.23 -4.22
N LEU A 20 5.82 7.07 -3.64
CA LEU A 20 6.99 6.29 -3.99
C LEU A 20 6.66 5.25 -5.07
N THR A 21 7.44 5.24 -6.14
CA THR A 21 7.35 4.22 -7.20
C THR A 21 8.36 3.12 -6.92
N ILE A 22 7.89 1.87 -6.89
CA ILE A 22 8.73 0.68 -6.75
C ILE A 22 8.67 -0.19 -8.01
N SER A 23 9.79 -0.82 -8.33
CA SER A 23 9.90 -1.78 -9.44
C SER A 23 10.37 -3.11 -8.90
N PHE A 24 9.64 -4.18 -9.23
CA PHE A 24 10.00 -5.54 -8.86
C PHE A 24 9.68 -6.49 -10.01
N LYS A 25 10.35 -7.64 -10.04
CA LYS A 25 10.16 -8.65 -11.07
C LYS A 25 9.13 -9.67 -10.60
N LEU A 26 8.26 -10.08 -11.52
CA LEU A 26 7.26 -11.13 -11.33
C LEU A 26 7.27 -12.05 -12.53
N GLU A 27 6.84 -13.29 -12.32
CA GLU A 27 6.61 -14.24 -13.40
C GLU A 27 5.48 -13.75 -14.32
N GLU A 28 5.63 -14.00 -15.62
CA GLU A 28 4.69 -13.50 -16.62
C GLU A 28 3.28 -14.05 -16.43
N GLU A 29 3.16 -15.33 -16.08
CA GLU A 29 1.87 -15.99 -15.84
C GLU A 29 1.14 -15.35 -14.66
N PHE A 30 1.87 -15.04 -13.59
CA PHE A 30 1.31 -14.35 -12.44
C PHE A 30 0.89 -12.92 -12.78
N LEU A 31 1.68 -12.20 -13.58
CA LEU A 31 1.30 -10.87 -14.07
C LEU A 31 -0.01 -10.89 -14.87
N LYS A 32 -0.24 -11.91 -15.69
CA LYS A 32 -1.50 -12.08 -16.43
C LYS A 32 -2.69 -12.29 -15.50
N GLN A 33 -2.53 -13.10 -14.46
CA GLN A 33 -3.57 -13.29 -13.44
C GLN A 33 -3.89 -11.99 -12.70
N VAL A 34 -2.87 -11.20 -12.37
CA VAL A 34 -3.07 -9.87 -11.76
C VAL A 34 -3.84 -8.95 -12.71
N ASP A 35 -3.53 -8.94 -14.01
CA ASP A 35 -4.26 -8.14 -15.00
C ASP A 35 -5.74 -8.53 -15.14
N GLU A 36 -6.03 -9.83 -15.10
CA GLU A 36 -7.40 -10.35 -15.12
C GLU A 36 -8.15 -9.97 -13.84
N ALA A 37 -7.48 -10.03 -12.69
CA ALA A 37 -8.03 -9.61 -11.40
C ALA A 37 -8.36 -8.10 -11.39
N VAL A 38 -7.47 -7.25 -11.91
CA VAL A 38 -7.72 -5.79 -12.04
C VAL A 38 -9.03 -5.54 -12.80
N LYS A 39 -9.22 -6.22 -13.94
CA LYS A 39 -10.42 -6.05 -14.78
C LYS A 39 -11.68 -6.60 -14.13
N SER A 40 -11.60 -7.80 -13.57
CA SER A 40 -12.77 -8.49 -13.00
C SER A 40 -13.28 -7.85 -11.72
N LEU A 41 -12.38 -7.25 -10.93
CA LEU A 41 -12.72 -6.57 -9.68
C LEU A 41 -12.98 -5.06 -9.86
N GLY A 42 -12.75 -4.51 -11.06
CA GLY A 42 -13.08 -3.12 -11.39
C GLY A 42 -12.06 -2.08 -10.91
N TYR A 43 -10.81 -2.46 -10.66
CA TYR A 43 -9.75 -1.54 -10.29
C TYR A 43 -9.28 -0.70 -11.49
N ALA A 44 -8.82 0.52 -11.25
CA ALA A 44 -8.36 1.40 -12.32
C ALA A 44 -6.98 0.98 -12.86
N ASN A 45 -6.12 0.41 -12.00
CA ASN A 45 -4.77 -0.02 -12.37
C ASN A 45 -4.23 -1.10 -11.41
N ARG A 46 -3.11 -1.72 -11.80
CA ARG A 46 -2.42 -2.75 -11.00
C ARG A 46 -2.00 -2.24 -9.63
N SER A 47 -1.49 -1.02 -9.54
CA SER A 47 -0.94 -0.47 -8.29
C SER A 47 -2.02 -0.30 -7.22
N GLU A 48 -3.25 0.01 -7.62
CA GLU A 48 -4.40 0.09 -6.73
C GLU A 48 -4.75 -1.29 -6.16
N LEU A 49 -4.96 -2.29 -7.02
CA LEU A 49 -5.20 -3.68 -6.60
C LEU A 49 -4.08 -4.21 -5.69
N ILE A 50 -2.83 -4.01 -6.07
CA ILE A 50 -1.67 -4.49 -5.31
C ILE A 50 -1.59 -3.81 -3.95
N ARG A 51 -1.91 -2.52 -3.86
CA ARG A 51 -1.91 -1.79 -2.58
C ARG A 51 -2.95 -2.38 -1.63
N ASP A 52 -4.17 -2.60 -2.10
CA ASP A 52 -5.24 -3.15 -1.28
C ASP A 52 -4.91 -4.59 -0.83
N ALA A 53 -4.38 -5.41 -1.75
CA ALA A 53 -3.93 -6.76 -1.40
C ALA A 53 -2.82 -6.78 -0.33
N ILE A 54 -1.87 -5.84 -0.40
CA ILE A 54 -0.82 -5.70 0.63
C ILE A 54 -1.43 -5.27 1.97
N LEU A 55 -2.34 -4.29 1.98
CA LEU A 55 -2.98 -3.81 3.21
C LEU A 55 -3.85 -4.89 3.88
N GLU A 56 -4.61 -5.64 3.09
CA GLU A 56 -5.39 -6.78 3.57
C GLU A 56 -4.48 -7.84 4.19
N TYR A 57 -3.37 -8.16 3.53
CA TYR A 57 -2.42 -9.15 4.03
C TYR A 57 -1.74 -8.69 5.32
N ILE A 58 -1.34 -7.42 5.43
CA ILE A 58 -0.79 -6.85 6.67
C ILE A 58 -1.83 -6.95 7.79
N SER A 59 -3.08 -6.55 7.52
CA SER A 59 -4.17 -6.61 8.49
C SER A 59 -4.42 -8.03 8.97
N TYR A 60 -4.40 -9.01 8.07
CA TYR A 60 -4.46 -10.43 8.41
C TYR A 60 -3.29 -10.87 9.30
N LEU A 61 -2.05 -10.45 9.00
CA LEU A 61 -0.88 -10.76 9.81
C LEU A 61 -0.97 -10.13 11.22
N GLU A 62 -1.44 -8.89 11.32
CA GLU A 62 -1.62 -8.19 12.60
C GLU A 62 -2.74 -8.84 13.43
N GLY A 63 -3.87 -9.20 12.80
CA GLY A 63 -4.94 -9.95 13.44
C GLY A 63 -4.47 -11.31 13.97
N LYS A 64 -3.57 -11.99 13.23
CA LYS A 64 -2.94 -13.23 13.68
C LYS A 64 -1.96 -13.02 14.84
N LYS A 65 -1.33 -11.85 14.92
CA LYS A 65 -0.38 -11.47 15.99
C LYS A 65 -1.09 -11.13 17.30
N ASN A 66 -2.32 -10.63 17.22
CA ASN A 66 -3.12 -10.18 18.37
C ASN A 66 -4.08 -11.25 18.92
N GLY A 67 -4.06 -12.47 18.39
CA GLY A 67 -4.62 -13.67 19.03
C GLY A 67 -6.15 -13.68 19.15
N ASN A 68 -6.83 -14.12 18.09
CA ASN A 68 -8.04 -14.93 18.26
C ASN A 68 -7.67 -16.40 18.01
N SER A 69 -7.35 -17.10 19.11
CA SER A 69 -7.46 -18.56 19.24
C SER A 69 -8.74 -18.89 19.99
#